data_AF-A0A9R1JKQ4-F1
#
_entry.id   AF-A0A9R1JKQ4-F1
#
_cell.length_a   1.000
_cell.length_b   1.000
_cell.length_c   1.000
_cell.angle_alpha   90.00
_cell.angle_beta   90.00
_cell.angle_gamma   90.00
#
_symmetry.space_group_name_H-M   'P 1'
#
loop_
_entity.id
_entity.type
_entity.pdbx_description
1 polymer ?
#
loop_
_entity_poly.entity_id
_entity_poly.type
_entity_poly.pdbx_seq_one_letter_code
_entity_poly.pdbx_strand_id
1 'polypeptide(L)'
;MLETICLLLAYKLKYPGAFFLRGNHECAAVNKQYGFYSQCASRGPRKKILCVHGGLSPELESPDHIREIKRPLADVPDSGLVCDLLWSDPAADGDNWGWGDPRRCTSFTFGADVVEEFCERHGLAMVCRAHEMKEGGYDQEFAGGKLVTVFSAPNYCGKCGNDGAIMTVAGDLACSFRVFHPDTAATPPPAPIYLL
;
A
#
# COMPACT_ATOMS: atom_id res chain seq x y z
N MET A 1 -11.81 -7.29 12.93
CA MET A 1 -11.77 -6.67 11.58
C MET A 1 -12.88 -5.64 11.42
N LEU A 2 -14.13 -6.00 11.78
CA LEU A 2 -15.27 -5.07 11.76
C LEU A 2 -15.03 -3.82 12.62
N GLU A 3 -14.46 -4.01 13.81
CA GLU A 3 -14.11 -2.98 14.78
C GLU A 3 -13.11 -1.97 14.18
N THR A 4 -12.09 -2.52 13.50
CA THR A 4 -11.05 -1.74 12.81
C THR A 4 -11.67 -0.88 11.70
N ILE A 5 -12.45 -1.46 10.78
CA ILE A 5 -13.04 -0.68 9.68
C ILE A 5 -14.06 0.34 10.19
N CYS A 6 -14.88 -0.01 11.19
CA CYS A 6 -15.78 0.94 11.85
C CYS A 6 -15.04 2.12 12.48
N LEU A 7 -13.90 1.88 13.15
CA LEU A 7 -13.07 2.94 13.73
C LEU A 7 -12.43 3.83 12.65
N LEU A 8 -11.89 3.25 11.58
CA LEU A 8 -11.29 4.01 10.47
C LEU A 8 -12.35 4.85 9.73
N LEU A 9 -13.54 4.31 9.49
CA LEU A 9 -14.67 5.04 8.90
C LEU A 9 -15.17 6.16 9.83
N ALA A 10 -15.27 5.91 11.15
CA ALA A 10 -15.61 6.95 12.12
C ALA A 10 -14.56 8.08 12.15
N TYR A 11 -13.27 7.75 12.05
CA TYR A 11 -12.21 8.74 11.90
C TYR A 11 -12.29 9.49 10.56
N LYS A 12 -12.67 8.85 9.45
CA LYS A 12 -12.90 9.54 8.17
C LYS A 12 -14.05 10.56 8.26
N LEU A 13 -15.13 10.21 8.95
CA LEU A 13 -16.26 11.12 9.18
C LEU A 13 -15.87 12.30 10.10
N LYS A 14 -15.13 12.03 11.19
CA LYS A 14 -14.69 13.06 12.13
C LYS A 14 -13.59 13.97 11.56
N TYR A 15 -12.70 13.42 10.75
CA TYR A 15 -11.59 14.13 10.11
C TYR A 15 -11.62 13.87 8.59
N PRO A 16 -12.43 14.62 7.82
CA PRO A 16 -12.56 14.42 6.37
C PRO A 16 -11.25 14.57 5.57
N GLY A 17 -10.22 15.21 6.14
CA GLY A 17 -8.88 15.28 5.57
C GLY A 17 -8.02 14.01 5.72
N ALA A 18 -8.46 13.01 6.48
CA ALA A 18 -7.79 11.70 6.53
C ALA A 18 -8.05 10.93 5.23
N PHE A 19 -7.05 10.20 4.73
CA PHE A 19 -7.17 9.40 3.50
C PHE A 19 -6.97 7.92 3.81
N PHE A 20 -7.81 7.08 3.20
CA PHE A 20 -7.71 5.62 3.25
C PHE A 20 -7.65 5.10 1.82
N LEU A 21 -6.68 4.25 1.54
CA LEU A 21 -6.52 3.56 0.26
C LEU A 21 -7.21 2.20 0.34
N ARG A 22 -7.61 1.66 -0.82
CA ARG A 22 -8.17 0.32 -0.95
C ARG A 22 -7.02 -0.69 -1.02
N GLY A 23 -7.08 -1.76 -0.25
CA GLY A 23 -6.23 -2.94 -0.43
C GLY A 23 -6.96 -4.06 -1.17
N ASN A 24 -6.27 -5.19 -1.34
CA ASN A 24 -6.83 -6.36 -2.03
C ASN A 24 -7.91 -7.11 -1.19
N HIS A 25 -7.96 -6.88 0.12
CA HIS A 25 -8.94 -7.50 1.02
C HIS A 25 -10.26 -6.72 1.18
N GLU A 26 -10.37 -5.50 0.62
CA GLU A 26 -11.58 -4.68 0.71
C GLU A 26 -12.46 -4.79 -0.55
N CYS A 27 -13.29 -5.84 -0.63
CA CYS A 27 -14.27 -6.03 -1.72
C CYS A 27 -15.75 -5.81 -1.30
N ALA A 28 -16.57 -5.49 -2.30
CA ALA A 28 -18.04 -5.40 -2.32
C ALA A 28 -18.84 -4.80 -1.11
N ALA A 29 -18.41 -3.70 -0.48
CA ALA A 29 -19.34 -2.80 0.25
C ALA A 29 -18.85 -1.35 0.54
N VAL A 30 -19.15 -0.36 -0.36
CA VAL A 30 -19.49 1.06 -0.03
C VAL A 30 -18.34 2.00 0.51
N ASN A 31 -18.09 3.27 0.12
CA ASN A 31 -18.71 4.23 -0.82
C ASN A 31 -17.72 5.14 -1.65
N LYS A 32 -17.58 6.46 -1.37
CA LYS A 32 -17.01 7.48 -2.32
C LYS A 32 -16.18 8.66 -1.76
N GLN A 33 -15.13 9.00 -2.54
CA GLN A 33 -14.72 10.34 -3.05
C GLN A 33 -14.29 11.51 -2.12
N TYR A 34 -12.98 11.84 -2.04
CA TYR A 34 -12.48 13.20 -1.68
C TYR A 34 -11.10 13.60 -2.27
N GLY A 35 -11.06 14.69 -3.04
CA GLY A 35 -10.25 15.90 -2.75
C GLY A 35 -8.72 15.99 -2.90
N PHE A 36 -7.94 14.90 -2.95
CA PHE A 36 -6.47 14.95 -2.73
C PHE A 36 -5.67 15.99 -3.56
N TYR A 37 -6.04 16.24 -4.82
CA TYR A 37 -5.25 17.06 -5.74
C TYR A 37 -5.07 18.53 -5.33
N SER A 38 -6.08 19.19 -4.74
CA SER A 38 -6.01 20.64 -4.45
C SER A 38 -5.00 21.00 -3.35
N GLN A 39 -4.70 20.06 -2.45
CA GLN A 39 -3.63 20.23 -1.44
C GLN A 39 -2.23 20.02 -2.02
N CYS A 40 -2.09 19.17 -3.05
CA CYS A 40 -0.80 18.92 -3.71
C CYS A 40 -0.48 19.93 -4.81
N ALA A 41 -1.48 20.45 -5.53
CA ALA A 41 -1.29 21.37 -6.66
C ALA A 41 -0.92 22.80 -6.24
N SER A 42 -1.22 23.19 -4.99
CA SER A 42 -1.00 24.55 -4.47
C SER A 42 0.42 24.81 -3.92
N ARG A 43 1.38 23.87 -4.09
CA ARG A 43 2.66 23.86 -3.34
C ARG A 43 3.94 23.69 -4.18
N GLY A 44 4.03 24.40 -5.32
CA GLY A 44 5.29 24.56 -6.08
C GLY A 44 5.88 23.25 -6.66
N PRO A 45 7.13 23.27 -7.16
CA PRO A 45 7.80 22.09 -7.72
C PRO A 45 8.36 21.18 -6.62
N ARG A 46 7.48 20.65 -5.76
CA ARG A 46 7.85 19.59 -4.81
C ARG A 46 7.67 18.22 -5.47
N LYS A 47 8.67 17.34 -5.31
CA LYS A 47 8.52 15.91 -5.63
C LYS A 47 7.32 15.34 -4.86
N LYS A 48 6.69 14.29 -5.38
CA LYS A 48 5.49 13.68 -4.78
C LYS A 48 5.76 12.23 -4.42
N ILE A 49 5.03 11.70 -3.44
CA ILE A 49 5.01 10.27 -3.12
C ILE A 49 3.74 9.69 -3.76
N LEU A 50 3.87 8.62 -4.54
CA LEU A 50 2.72 7.83 -4.98
C LEU A 50 2.45 6.74 -3.94
N CYS A 51 1.24 6.67 -3.40
CA CYS A 51 0.86 5.64 -2.44
C CYS A 51 -0.15 4.66 -3.08
N VAL A 52 0.17 3.37 -3.05
CA VAL A 52 -0.64 2.25 -3.58
C VAL A 52 -0.65 1.10 -2.55
N HIS A 53 -1.44 0.04 -2.77
CA HIS A 53 -1.40 -1.14 -1.92
C HIS A 53 -0.50 -2.23 -2.51
N GLY A 54 -0.80 -2.63 -3.74
CA GLY A 54 0.02 -3.46 -4.62
C GLY A 54 1.28 -2.71 -5.03
N GLY A 55 1.54 -2.56 -6.32
CA GLY A 55 2.67 -1.77 -6.80
C GLY A 55 2.33 -1.03 -8.09
N LEU A 56 3.25 -1.10 -9.05
CA LEU A 56 3.06 -0.53 -10.39
C LEU A 56 2.32 -1.53 -11.30
N SER A 57 1.83 -1.04 -12.44
CA SER A 57 1.20 -1.84 -13.50
C SER A 57 1.87 -1.53 -14.84
N PRO A 58 2.00 -2.50 -15.76
CA PRO A 58 2.41 -2.21 -17.13
C PRO A 58 1.41 -1.30 -17.87
N GLU A 59 0.15 -1.20 -17.41
CA GLU A 59 -0.87 -0.28 -17.94
C GLU A 59 -0.82 1.14 -17.29
N LEU A 60 0.02 1.34 -16.26
CA LEU A 60 0.17 2.62 -15.58
C LEU A 60 1.24 3.48 -16.28
N GLU A 61 0.92 4.00 -17.47
CA GLU A 61 1.81 4.95 -18.17
C GLU A 61 1.88 6.33 -17.48
N SER A 62 0.88 6.66 -16.65
CA SER A 62 0.76 7.92 -15.93
C SER A 62 0.00 7.76 -14.61
N PRO A 63 0.44 8.40 -13.50
CA PRO A 63 -0.33 8.48 -12.24
C PRO A 63 -1.75 9.06 -12.39
N ASP A 64 -2.04 9.71 -13.51
CA ASP A 64 -3.34 10.32 -13.80
C ASP A 64 -4.38 9.26 -14.24
N HIS A 65 -3.96 8.12 -14.83
CA HIS A 65 -4.86 7.00 -15.18
C HIS A 65 -5.63 6.47 -13.94
N ILE A 66 -5.00 6.52 -12.75
CA ILE A 66 -5.63 6.13 -11.48
C ILE A 66 -6.88 6.98 -11.17
N ARG A 67 -6.93 8.23 -11.65
CA ARG A 67 -8.07 9.14 -11.44
C ARG A 67 -9.25 8.81 -12.34
N GLU A 68 -8.97 8.27 -13.53
CA GLU A 68 -9.92 7.90 -14.57
C GLU A 68 -10.68 6.60 -14.25
N ILE A 69 -10.17 5.79 -13.31
CA ILE A 69 -10.84 4.60 -12.76
C ILE A 69 -12.25 5.00 -12.27
N LYS A 70 -13.25 4.55 -13.04
CA LYS A 70 -14.68 4.77 -12.77
C LYS A 70 -15.07 4.11 -11.45
N ARG A 71 -15.80 4.85 -10.61
CA ARG A 71 -16.17 4.43 -9.24
C ARG A 71 -17.66 4.69 -8.97
N PRO A 72 -18.40 3.74 -8.36
CA PRO A 72 -17.91 2.47 -7.82
C PRO A 72 -17.53 1.46 -8.91
N LEU A 73 -16.63 0.55 -8.56
CA LEU A 73 -16.41 -0.69 -9.30
C LEU A 73 -17.39 -1.74 -8.76
N ALA A 74 -17.86 -2.65 -9.61
CA ALA A 74 -18.69 -3.78 -9.17
C ALA A 74 -17.87 -4.74 -8.29
N ASP A 75 -16.67 -5.10 -8.75
CA ASP A 75 -15.65 -5.77 -7.95
C ASP A 75 -14.22 -5.34 -8.39
N VAL A 76 -13.19 -5.91 -7.78
CA VAL A 76 -11.81 -5.89 -8.31
C VAL A 76 -11.74 -6.83 -9.52
N PRO A 77 -11.30 -6.37 -10.71
CA PRO A 77 -11.07 -7.26 -11.85
C PRO A 77 -9.93 -8.24 -11.60
N ASP A 78 -9.96 -9.42 -12.23
CA ASP A 78 -8.90 -10.43 -12.13
C ASP A 78 -7.58 -10.00 -12.81
N SER A 79 -7.60 -8.99 -13.68
CA SER A 79 -6.44 -8.49 -14.43
C SER A 79 -6.53 -7.00 -14.78
N GLY A 80 -5.42 -6.44 -15.27
CA GLY A 80 -5.27 -5.04 -15.68
C GLY A 80 -5.07 -4.08 -14.51
N LEU A 81 -5.02 -2.77 -14.82
CA LEU A 81 -4.55 -1.70 -13.93
C LEU A 81 -5.08 -1.77 -12.48
N VAL A 82 -6.36 -2.05 -12.28
CA VAL A 82 -6.96 -2.12 -10.93
C VAL A 82 -6.48 -3.34 -10.15
N CYS A 83 -6.29 -4.48 -10.81
CA CYS A 83 -5.72 -5.68 -10.21
C CYS A 83 -4.28 -5.38 -9.78
N ASP A 84 -3.48 -4.85 -10.69
CA ASP A 84 -2.04 -4.61 -10.47
C ASP A 84 -1.75 -3.63 -9.33
N LEU A 85 -2.49 -2.51 -9.26
CA LEU A 85 -2.39 -1.54 -8.16
C LEU A 85 -2.72 -2.12 -6.77
N LEU A 86 -3.29 -3.33 -6.71
CA LEU A 86 -3.66 -4.06 -5.49
C LEU A 86 -2.87 -5.35 -5.26
N TRP A 87 -2.26 -5.94 -6.30
CA TRP A 87 -1.66 -7.28 -6.25
C TRP A 87 -0.22 -7.39 -6.77
N SER A 88 0.29 -6.41 -7.52
CA SER A 88 1.68 -6.49 -8.01
C SER A 88 2.69 -6.32 -6.88
N ASP A 89 3.86 -6.92 -7.04
CA ASP A 89 4.92 -6.98 -6.04
C ASP A 89 6.28 -6.55 -6.64
N PRO A 90 7.17 -5.91 -5.85
CA PRO A 90 8.57 -5.80 -6.26
C PRO A 90 9.19 -7.21 -6.41
N ALA A 91 10.13 -7.36 -7.34
CA ALA A 91 10.88 -8.59 -7.51
C ALA A 91 11.60 -9.00 -6.20
N ALA A 92 11.76 -10.30 -5.97
CA ALA A 92 12.40 -10.80 -4.74
C ALA A 92 13.89 -10.43 -4.67
N ASP A 93 14.57 -10.55 -5.81
CA ASP A 93 15.97 -10.21 -5.98
C ASP A 93 16.06 -8.88 -6.75
N GLY A 94 16.86 -7.93 -6.26
CA GLY A 94 17.00 -6.60 -6.85
C GLY A 94 17.61 -6.56 -8.26
N ASP A 95 18.09 -7.70 -8.75
CA ASP A 95 18.69 -7.89 -10.07
C ASP A 95 17.69 -8.26 -11.18
N ASN A 96 16.41 -8.50 -10.87
CA ASN A 96 15.39 -8.69 -11.90
C ASN A 96 15.00 -7.35 -12.53
N TRP A 97 15.34 -7.17 -13.80
CA TRP A 97 14.95 -6.02 -14.62
C TRP A 97 13.55 -6.21 -15.25
N GLY A 98 12.80 -5.12 -15.37
CA GLY A 98 11.53 -5.08 -16.09
C GLY A 98 10.36 -5.74 -15.35
N TRP A 99 9.42 -6.29 -16.12
CA TRP A 99 8.25 -7.01 -15.61
C TRP A 99 8.50 -8.51 -15.61
N GLY A 100 8.13 -9.18 -14.52
CA GLY A 100 8.30 -10.62 -14.32
C GLY A 100 7.03 -11.33 -13.89
N ASP A 101 7.08 -12.65 -13.87
CA ASP A 101 5.95 -13.50 -13.50
C ASP A 101 5.45 -13.25 -12.05
N PRO A 102 4.15 -13.40 -11.78
CA PRO A 102 3.59 -13.17 -10.45
C PRO A 102 3.93 -14.26 -9.45
N ARG A 103 4.51 -13.88 -8.31
CA ARG A 103 4.74 -14.78 -7.15
C ARG A 103 3.44 -15.25 -6.47
N ARG A 104 2.30 -14.61 -6.76
CA ARG A 104 0.99 -14.85 -6.14
C ARG A 104 -0.05 -15.42 -7.11
N CYS A 105 0.38 -15.88 -8.29
CA CYS A 105 -0.49 -16.34 -9.38
C CYS A 105 -1.48 -15.28 -9.93
N THR A 106 -1.28 -14.00 -9.60
CA THR A 106 -2.08 -12.86 -10.09
C THR A 106 -1.19 -11.63 -10.23
N SER A 107 -1.52 -10.75 -11.19
CA SER A 107 -0.73 -9.57 -11.58
C SER A 107 0.70 -9.93 -12.05
N PHE A 108 1.70 -9.16 -11.64
CA PHE A 108 3.10 -9.21 -12.09
C PHE A 108 4.07 -8.95 -10.92
N THR A 109 5.34 -9.31 -11.12
CA THR A 109 6.44 -8.67 -10.39
C THR A 109 7.07 -7.55 -11.21
N PHE A 110 7.71 -6.57 -10.55
CA PHE A 110 8.43 -5.49 -11.22
C PHE A 110 9.81 -5.22 -10.59
N GLY A 111 10.78 -4.89 -11.46
CA GLY A 111 12.16 -4.61 -11.12
C GLY A 111 12.40 -3.24 -10.50
N ALA A 112 13.64 -3.03 -10.04
CA ALA A 112 14.11 -1.74 -9.54
C ALA A 112 14.07 -0.67 -10.64
N ASP A 113 14.50 -1.02 -11.85
CA ASP A 113 14.46 -0.18 -13.05
C ASP A 113 13.06 0.37 -13.36
N VAL A 114 12.01 -0.45 -13.24
CA VAL A 114 10.62 -0.05 -13.45
C VAL A 114 10.20 1.05 -12.46
N VAL A 115 10.56 0.90 -11.18
CA VAL A 115 10.30 1.93 -10.15
C VAL A 115 11.11 3.19 -10.44
N GLU A 116 12.38 3.02 -10.81
CA GLU A 116 13.29 4.12 -11.02
C GLU A 116 12.91 5.01 -12.19
N GLU A 117 12.58 4.41 -13.33
CA GLU A 117 12.09 5.08 -14.53
C GLU A 117 10.75 5.75 -14.25
N PHE A 118 9.79 5.05 -13.64
CA PHE A 118 8.47 5.60 -13.35
C PHE A 118 8.56 6.82 -12.41
N CYS A 119 9.41 6.75 -11.38
CA CYS A 119 9.64 7.88 -10.48
C CYS A 119 10.27 9.07 -11.19
N GLU A 120 11.26 8.84 -12.06
CA GLU A 120 11.95 9.90 -12.78
C GLU A 120 11.03 10.56 -13.82
N ARG A 121 10.36 9.75 -14.66
CA ARG A 121 9.39 10.17 -15.68
C ARG A 121 8.28 11.07 -15.12
N HIS A 122 7.84 10.83 -13.88
CA HIS A 122 6.74 11.56 -13.26
C HIS A 122 7.14 12.52 -12.12
N GLY A 123 8.44 12.73 -11.90
CA GLY A 123 8.94 13.64 -10.86
C GLY A 123 8.57 13.24 -9.43
N LEU A 124 8.47 11.93 -9.18
CA LEU A 124 8.19 11.39 -7.85
C LEU A 124 9.48 11.33 -7.02
N ALA A 125 9.32 11.36 -5.69
CA ALA A 125 10.39 11.05 -4.75
C ALA A 125 10.53 9.52 -4.59
N MET A 126 9.39 8.84 -4.44
CA MET A 126 9.30 7.39 -4.22
C MET A 126 7.86 6.90 -4.44
N VAL A 127 7.71 5.58 -4.54
CA VAL A 127 6.44 4.84 -4.37
C VAL A 127 6.38 4.27 -2.96
N CYS A 128 5.30 4.51 -2.23
CA CYS A 128 5.01 3.87 -0.95
C CYS A 128 3.94 2.79 -1.15
N ARG A 129 4.18 1.58 -0.63
CA ARG A 129 3.30 0.42 -0.77
C ARG A 129 3.07 -0.36 0.52
N ALA A 130 2.24 -1.40 0.46
CA ALA A 130 1.98 -2.33 1.56
C ALA A 130 2.04 -3.80 1.08
N HIS A 131 0.99 -4.60 1.31
CA HIS A 131 0.75 -5.98 0.83
C HIS A 131 1.72 -7.07 1.32
N GLU A 132 3.03 -6.87 1.20
CA GLU A 132 4.05 -7.78 1.70
C GLU A 132 4.32 -7.58 3.20
N MET A 133 4.34 -8.68 3.95
CA MET A 133 4.91 -8.70 5.29
C MET A 133 6.43 -8.49 5.20
N LYS A 134 6.95 -7.60 6.03
CA LYS A 134 8.39 -7.37 6.23
C LYS A 134 8.71 -7.60 7.71
N GLU A 135 9.84 -8.24 7.99
CA GLU A 135 10.20 -8.69 9.35
C GLU A 135 10.27 -7.53 10.36
N GLY A 136 10.97 -6.44 10.00
CA GLY A 136 11.01 -5.19 10.78
C GLY A 136 9.81 -4.25 10.56
N GLY A 137 8.72 -4.75 9.98
CA GLY A 137 7.52 -3.97 9.65
C GLY A 137 7.65 -3.01 8.46
N TYR A 138 8.85 -2.80 7.91
CA TYR A 138 9.06 -2.03 6.69
C TYR A 138 10.30 -2.49 5.91
N ASP A 139 10.43 -1.99 4.68
CA ASP A 139 11.60 -2.10 3.81
C ASP A 139 11.72 -0.79 3.01
N GLN A 140 12.94 -0.27 2.90
CA GLN A 140 13.27 1.00 2.25
C GLN A 140 14.48 0.91 1.30
N GLU A 141 14.97 -0.31 1.01
CA GLU A 141 16.23 -0.49 0.26
C GLU A 141 15.98 -0.69 -1.25
N PHE A 142 14.78 -1.16 -1.63
CA PHE A 142 14.42 -1.42 -3.02
C PHE A 142 14.51 -0.16 -3.91
N ALA A 143 15.00 -0.33 -5.14
CA ALA A 143 15.14 0.74 -6.13
C ALA A 143 15.89 1.99 -5.61
N GLY A 144 16.98 1.77 -4.85
CA GLY A 144 17.77 2.85 -4.25
C GLY A 144 16.97 3.73 -3.28
N GLY A 145 15.95 3.17 -2.61
CA GLY A 145 15.02 3.90 -1.75
C GLY A 145 13.90 4.65 -2.50
N LYS A 146 13.74 4.43 -3.81
CA LYS A 146 12.57 4.92 -4.56
C LYS A 146 11.32 4.04 -4.38
N LEU A 147 11.42 2.87 -3.71
CA LEU A 147 10.24 2.14 -3.21
C LEU A 147 10.38 1.87 -1.71
N VAL A 148 9.29 2.11 -0.98
CA VAL A 148 9.15 1.77 0.43
C VAL A 148 7.95 0.85 0.62
N THR A 149 8.15 -0.29 1.26
CA THR A 149 7.09 -1.20 1.69
C THR A 149 6.85 -1.02 3.19
N VAL A 150 5.59 -0.79 3.59
CA VAL A 150 5.18 -0.63 4.99
C VAL A 150 4.11 -1.65 5.35
N PHE A 151 4.32 -2.38 6.43
CA PHE A 151 3.42 -3.40 6.94
C PHE A 151 3.09 -3.14 8.40
N SER A 152 1.83 -2.80 8.70
CA SER A 152 1.44 -2.30 10.04
C SER A 152 0.82 -3.35 10.98
N ALA A 153 0.89 -4.64 10.63
CA ALA A 153 0.31 -5.73 11.43
C ALA A 153 1.41 -6.58 12.10
N PRO A 154 1.77 -6.29 13.37
CA PRO A 154 2.75 -7.10 14.11
C PRO A 154 2.19 -8.50 14.41
N ASN A 155 3.09 -9.48 14.51
CA ASN A 155 2.81 -10.92 14.58
C ASN A 155 1.70 -11.34 13.59
N TYR A 156 1.96 -11.16 12.30
CA TYR A 156 0.99 -11.44 11.26
C TYR A 156 0.43 -12.88 11.37
N CYS A 157 -0.89 -13.00 11.21
CA CYS A 157 -1.66 -14.23 11.43
C CYS A 157 -1.43 -14.93 12.79
N GLY A 158 -0.88 -14.22 13.79
CA GLY A 158 -0.50 -14.77 15.09
C GLY A 158 0.71 -15.71 15.06
N LYS A 159 1.44 -15.76 13.94
CA LYS A 159 2.47 -16.80 13.67
C LYS A 159 3.78 -16.27 13.11
N CYS A 160 3.79 -15.11 12.45
CA CYS A 160 4.97 -14.63 11.74
C CYS A 160 6.01 -13.96 12.63
N GLY A 161 5.65 -13.50 13.84
CA GLY A 161 6.57 -12.83 14.76
C GLY A 161 7.14 -11.48 14.29
N ASN A 162 6.74 -10.99 13.11
CA ASN A 162 7.20 -9.73 12.55
C ASN A 162 6.74 -8.51 13.37
N ASP A 163 7.46 -7.41 13.23
CA ASP A 163 7.04 -6.10 13.70
C ASP A 163 5.99 -5.47 12.76
N GLY A 164 5.26 -4.49 13.28
CA GLY A 164 4.46 -3.58 12.46
C GLY A 164 5.13 -2.20 12.39
N ALA A 165 5.03 -1.48 11.27
CA ALA A 165 5.53 -0.11 11.16
C ALA A 165 4.49 0.90 10.66
N ILE A 166 4.72 2.17 10.99
CA ILE A 166 4.05 3.34 10.40
C ILE A 166 5.12 4.30 9.90
N MET A 167 5.04 4.69 8.63
CA MET A 167 5.89 5.74 8.06
C MET A 167 5.26 7.13 8.30
N THR A 168 6.06 8.07 8.80
CA THR A 168 5.73 9.49 8.93
C THR A 168 6.57 10.29 7.93
N VAL A 169 5.90 11.09 7.10
CA VAL A 169 6.53 11.93 6.07
C VAL A 169 6.48 13.40 6.51
N ALA A 170 7.64 14.03 6.62
CA ALA A 170 7.77 15.44 6.97
C ALA A 170 7.48 16.37 5.76
N GLY A 171 7.39 17.68 6.03
CA GLY A 171 7.01 18.68 5.02
C GLY A 171 8.02 18.85 3.86
N ASP A 172 9.25 18.38 4.05
CA ASP A 172 10.35 18.30 3.09
C ASP A 172 10.50 16.92 2.44
N LEU A 173 9.56 15.99 2.71
CA LEU A 173 9.55 14.58 2.31
C LEU A 173 10.54 13.67 3.07
N ALA A 174 11.18 14.14 4.15
CA ALA A 174 11.97 13.25 5.00
C ALA A 174 11.05 12.19 5.63
N CYS A 175 11.39 10.91 5.43
CA CYS A 175 10.63 9.77 5.94
C CYS A 175 11.24 9.25 7.24
N SER A 176 10.39 8.87 8.18
CA SER A 176 10.78 8.27 9.46
C SER A 176 9.80 7.16 9.84
N PHE A 177 10.28 6.12 10.51
CA PHE A 177 9.47 4.94 10.82
C PHE A 177 9.27 4.80 12.32
N ARG A 178 8.03 4.56 12.73
CA ARG A 178 7.70 4.11 14.09
C ARG A 178 7.36 2.63 14.02
N VAL A 179 8.16 1.83 14.70
CA VAL A 179 8.03 0.37 14.77
C VAL A 179 7.25 -0.03 16.03
N PHE A 180 6.48 -1.11 15.92
CA PHE A 180 5.62 -1.68 16.94
C PHE A 180 5.90 -3.18 17.01
N HIS A 181 6.53 -3.60 18.09
CA HIS A 181 6.86 -5.01 18.32
C HIS A 181 5.61 -5.82 18.67
N PRO A 182 5.58 -7.12 18.33
CA PRO A 182 4.48 -8.00 18.71
C PRO A 182 4.42 -8.20 20.22
N ASP A 183 3.19 -8.17 20.77
CA ASP A 183 2.97 -8.32 22.20
C ASP A 183 3.16 -9.78 22.63
N THR A 184 4.31 -10.08 23.23
CA THR A 184 4.73 -11.43 23.63
C THR A 184 3.90 -12.01 24.79
N ALA A 185 3.05 -11.19 25.43
CA ALA A 185 2.17 -11.58 26.52
C ALA A 185 0.76 -12.01 26.09
N ALA A 186 0.46 -12.05 24.78
CA ALA A 186 -0.85 -12.44 24.27
C ALA A 186 -1.17 -13.91 24.58
N THR A 187 -1.89 -14.16 25.68
CA THR A 187 -2.55 -15.44 25.95
C THR A 187 -3.39 -15.83 24.73
N PRO A 188 -3.35 -17.10 24.28
CA PRO A 188 -4.15 -17.53 23.14
C PRO A 188 -5.63 -17.23 23.41
N PRO A 189 -6.39 -16.73 22.41
CA PRO A 189 -7.81 -16.47 22.60
C PRO A 189 -8.51 -17.75 23.06
N PRO A 190 -9.48 -17.67 23.99
CA PRO A 190 -10.23 -18.85 24.42
C PRO A 190 -10.86 -19.52 23.20
N ALA A 191 -10.85 -20.86 23.20
CA ALA A 191 -11.36 -21.65 22.09
C ALA A 191 -12.78 -21.21 21.70
N PRO A 192 -13.11 -21.14 20.40
CA PRO A 192 -14.41 -20.66 19.95
C PRO A 192 -15.53 -21.51 20.58
N ILE A 193 -16.40 -20.85 21.33
CA ILE A 193 -17.63 -21.47 21.81
C ILE A 193 -18.55 -21.63 20.60
N TYR A 194 -18.53 -22.81 20.00
CA TYR A 194 -19.56 -23.24 19.07
C TYR A 194 -20.86 -23.39 19.86
N LEU A 195 -21.72 -22.38 19.80
CA LEU A 195 -23.13 -22.53 20.12
C LEU A 195 -23.76 -23.39 19.01
N LEU A 196 -24.32 -24.53 19.43
CA LEU A 196 -25.14 -25.43 18.61
C LEU A 196 -26.50 -24.80 18.30
#